data_AF-A0A7Y5FMG7-F1
#
_entry.id   AF-A0A7Y5FMG7-F1
#
_cell.length_a   1.000
_cell.length_b   1.000
_cell.length_c   1.000
_cell.angle_alpha   90.00
_cell.angle_beta   90.00
_cell.angle_gamma   90.00
#
_symmetry.space_group_name_H-M   'P 1'
#
loop_
_entity.id
_entity.type
_entity.pdbx_description
1 polymer ?
#
loop_
_entity_poly.entity_id
_entity_poly.type
_entity_poly.pdbx_seq_one_letter_code
_entity_poly.pdbx_strand_id
1 'polypeptide(L)'
;MLKTLAAFILFTISAFSQNEMIMGSQQYSVTFPDGWDAAYDPDHPSGIFARSQDQQIDMLVYELPATLEDVKMTTGNDLSFNYARIDNYEEVEDVLNGMPVTVIMADAYPQDSDAGVGVLIVLFHISDEMIIKVACELKPEVTEGSYREMEEIISSIKKL
;
A
#
# COMPACT_ATOMS: atom_id res chain seq x y z
N MET A 1 -17.68 -13.86 8.48
CA MET A 1 -17.35 -14.98 7.58
C MET A 1 -16.31 -14.46 6.60
N LEU A 2 -15.03 -14.51 6.96
CA LEU A 2 -13.91 -14.14 6.09
C LEU A 2 -13.37 -15.43 5.49
N LYS A 3 -13.97 -15.88 4.41
CA LYS A 3 -13.41 -16.93 3.56
C LYS A 3 -13.68 -16.49 2.14
N THR A 4 -12.64 -16.53 1.31
CA THR A 4 -12.58 -16.13 -0.11
C THR A 4 -12.14 -14.68 -0.35
N LEU A 5 -10.88 -14.37 -0.07
CA LEU A 5 -10.18 -13.23 -0.68
C LEU A 5 -8.83 -13.71 -1.24
N ALA A 6 -8.87 -14.77 -2.06
CA ALA A 6 -7.72 -15.28 -2.79
C ALA A 6 -8.19 -15.77 -4.15
N ALA A 7 -8.65 -14.82 -4.98
CA ALA A 7 -8.84 -14.99 -6.42
C ALA A 7 -9.26 -13.64 -7.02
N PHE A 8 -8.76 -13.36 -8.22
CA PHE A 8 -9.04 -12.23 -9.12
C PHE A 8 -8.07 -11.05 -9.05
N ILE A 9 -6.97 -11.17 -9.81
CA ILE A 9 -6.40 -10.04 -10.56
C ILE A 9 -6.59 -10.38 -12.05
N LEU A 10 -7.46 -9.64 -12.73
CA LEU A 10 -7.72 -9.78 -14.18
C LEU A 10 -7.87 -8.39 -14.79
N PHE A 11 -7.00 -8.08 -15.75
CA PHE A 11 -6.76 -6.77 -16.36
C PHE A 11 -7.96 -6.10 -17.03
N THR A 12 -8.01 -4.77 -16.95
CA THR A 12 -8.45 -3.87 -18.05
C THR A 12 -7.67 -2.55 -18.06
N ILE A 13 -7.16 -2.17 -19.23
CA ILE A 13 -6.57 -0.85 -19.52
C ILE A 13 -7.69 0.15 -19.82
N SER A 14 -7.62 1.37 -19.29
CA SER A 14 -8.37 2.54 -19.77
C SER A 14 -7.58 3.82 -19.52
N ALA A 15 -7.53 4.70 -20.53
CA ALA A 15 -6.85 5.98 -20.48
C ALA A 15 -7.74 7.06 -19.84
N PHE A 16 -7.29 7.68 -18.75
CA PHE A 16 -7.87 8.90 -18.17
C PHE A 16 -6.74 9.81 -17.66
N SER A 17 -6.96 11.12 -17.64
CA SER A 17 -5.97 12.10 -17.16
C SER A 17 -5.67 11.83 -15.70
N GLN A 18 -4.53 11.21 -15.46
CA GLN A 18 -4.17 10.66 -14.17
C GLN A 18 -3.10 11.55 -13.53
N ASN A 19 -3.23 11.84 -12.24
CA ASN A 19 -2.22 12.56 -11.46
C ASN A 19 -1.03 11.61 -11.21
N GLU A 20 -0.24 11.39 -12.25
CA GLU A 20 0.97 10.58 -12.18
C GLU A 20 2.02 11.33 -11.36
N MET A 21 2.46 10.70 -10.28
CA MET A 21 3.51 11.20 -9.41
C MET A 21 4.75 10.34 -9.54
N ILE A 22 5.91 11.00 -9.57
CA ILE A 22 7.21 10.34 -9.70
C ILE A 22 7.77 10.12 -8.31
N MET A 23 8.22 8.90 -8.01
CA MET A 23 8.72 8.51 -6.70
C MET A 23 10.24 8.59 -6.62
N GLY A 24 10.74 8.92 -5.42
CA GLY A 24 12.14 8.82 -5.01
C GLY A 24 13.17 9.24 -6.05
N SER A 25 13.94 8.26 -6.53
CA SER A 25 15.08 8.45 -7.45
C SER A 25 14.70 8.81 -8.89
N GLN A 26 13.43 9.17 -9.14
CA GLN A 26 12.84 9.43 -10.45
C GLN A 26 12.83 8.21 -11.38
N GLN A 27 12.81 7.01 -10.82
CA GLN A 27 12.80 5.76 -11.59
C GLN A 27 11.44 5.09 -11.66
N TYR A 28 10.51 5.48 -10.80
CA TYR A 28 9.19 4.87 -10.71
C TYR A 28 8.11 5.95 -10.68
N SER A 29 6.94 5.61 -11.19
CA SER A 29 5.74 6.42 -11.03
C SER A 29 4.61 5.62 -10.43
N VAL A 30 3.71 6.33 -9.78
CA VAL A 30 2.43 5.85 -9.27
C VAL A 30 1.36 6.82 -9.73
N THR A 31 0.17 6.28 -9.92
CA THR A 31 -0.97 7.03 -10.42
C THR A 31 -2.12 6.95 -9.45
N PHE A 32 -2.69 8.11 -9.15
CA PHE A 32 -3.89 8.22 -8.33
C PHE A 32 -5.11 8.57 -9.20
N PRO A 33 -6.26 7.92 -8.97
CA PRO A 33 -7.50 8.25 -9.64
C PRO A 33 -8.05 9.60 -9.14
N ASP A 34 -9.05 10.12 -9.85
CA ASP A 34 -9.77 11.32 -9.41
C ASP A 34 -10.36 11.11 -8.00
N GLY A 35 -10.36 12.16 -7.17
CA GLY A 35 -10.85 12.08 -5.78
C GLY A 35 -9.77 11.74 -4.75
N TRP A 36 -8.52 11.59 -5.17
CA TRP A 36 -7.38 11.44 -4.28
C TRP A 36 -6.57 12.73 -4.17
N ASP A 37 -6.28 13.12 -2.94
CA ASP A 37 -5.33 14.19 -2.62
C ASP A 37 -3.96 13.55 -2.35
N ALA A 38 -3.05 13.66 -3.31
CA ALA A 38 -1.69 13.11 -3.22
C ALA A 38 -0.63 14.21 -3.20
N ALA A 39 0.35 14.07 -2.31
CA ALA A 39 1.46 15.00 -2.16
C ALA A 39 2.73 14.26 -1.73
N TYR A 40 3.89 14.86 -1.97
CA TYR A 40 5.13 14.36 -1.40
C TYR A 40 5.09 14.47 0.12
N ASP A 41 5.52 13.41 0.79
CA ASP A 41 5.66 13.38 2.24
C ASP A 41 6.79 14.36 2.64
N PRO A 42 6.49 15.44 3.39
CA PRO A 42 7.51 16.42 3.77
C PRO A 42 8.58 15.84 4.69
N ASP A 43 8.27 14.78 5.44
CA ASP A 43 9.18 14.12 6.36
C ASP A 43 10.01 13.04 5.65
N HIS A 44 9.53 12.55 4.50
CA HIS A 44 10.20 11.57 3.66
C HIS A 44 10.18 12.04 2.19
N PRO A 45 11.20 12.77 1.71
CA PRO A 45 11.19 13.41 0.39
C PRO A 45 11.06 12.44 -0.80
N SER A 46 11.31 11.14 -0.60
CA SER A 46 11.10 10.08 -1.59
C SER A 46 9.71 9.43 -1.50
N GLY A 47 8.92 9.82 -0.50
CA GLY A 47 7.61 9.28 -0.19
C GLY A 47 6.47 10.11 -0.74
N ILE A 48 5.35 9.44 -0.99
CA ILE A 48 4.08 10.07 -1.36
C ILE A 48 3.06 9.70 -0.30
N PHE A 49 2.41 10.71 0.27
CA PHE A 49 1.19 10.53 1.06
C PHE A 49 -0.01 10.87 0.19
N ALA A 50 -0.98 9.96 0.15
CA ALA A 50 -2.20 10.12 -0.59
C ALA A 50 -3.41 9.73 0.27
N ARG A 51 -4.46 10.54 0.18
CA ARG A 51 -5.71 10.31 0.90
C ARG A 51 -6.88 10.31 -0.07
N SER A 52 -7.72 9.28 0.00
CA SER A 52 -9.01 9.26 -0.67
C SER A 52 -9.99 10.18 0.06
N GLN A 53 -10.64 11.08 -0.67
CA GLN A 53 -11.63 12.02 -0.11
C GLN A 53 -12.93 11.33 0.34
N ASP A 54 -13.27 10.19 -0.26
CA ASP A 54 -14.55 9.52 -0.13
C ASP A 54 -14.48 8.13 0.51
N GLN A 55 -13.40 7.39 0.30
CA GLN A 55 -13.19 6.04 0.82
C GLN A 55 -12.46 6.01 2.18
N GLN A 56 -12.03 7.17 2.68
CA GLN A 56 -11.27 7.30 3.93
C GLN A 56 -10.03 6.37 3.99
N ILE A 57 -9.34 6.22 2.86
CA ILE A 57 -8.09 5.46 2.75
C ILE A 57 -6.93 6.44 2.91
N ASP A 58 -5.99 6.10 3.78
CA ASP A 58 -4.68 6.73 3.85
C ASP A 58 -3.64 5.79 3.24
N MET A 59 -2.89 6.29 2.25
CA MET A 59 -1.86 5.55 1.54
C MET A 59 -0.53 6.26 1.62
N LEU A 60 0.51 5.49 1.89
CA LEU A 60 1.90 5.91 1.89
C LEU A 60 2.68 5.05 0.89
N VAL A 61 3.45 5.69 0.01
CA VAL A 61 4.31 4.99 -0.94
C VAL A 61 5.74 5.49 -0.79
N TYR A 62 6.68 4.59 -0.49
CA TYR A 62 8.08 4.92 -0.22
C TYR A 62 9.05 4.07 -1.05
N GLU A 63 10.10 4.70 -1.59
CA GLU A 63 11.31 4.01 -2.05
C GLU A 63 12.31 3.94 -0.88
N LEU A 64 12.70 2.71 -0.50
CA LEU A 64 13.55 2.43 0.66
C LEU A 64 14.86 1.74 0.20
N PRO A 65 16.04 2.33 0.44
CA PRO A 65 17.33 1.69 0.18
C PRO A 65 17.67 0.70 1.31
N ALA A 66 16.91 -0.39 1.38
CA ALA A 66 16.99 -1.40 2.42
C ALA A 66 16.71 -2.80 1.84
N THR A 67 17.16 -3.83 2.54
CA THR A 67 16.84 -5.21 2.19
C THR A 67 15.38 -5.54 2.52
N LEU A 68 14.83 -6.59 1.89
CA LEU A 68 13.48 -7.07 2.21
C LEU A 68 13.35 -7.44 3.70
N GLU A 69 14.36 -8.09 4.27
CA GLU A 69 14.36 -8.53 5.67
C GLU A 69 14.28 -7.32 6.63
N ASP A 70 15.06 -6.27 6.36
CA ASP A 70 15.03 -5.03 7.15
C ASP A 70 13.67 -4.33 7.05
N VAL A 71 13.08 -4.27 5.86
CA VAL A 71 11.77 -3.64 5.65
C VAL A 71 10.66 -4.45 6.33
N LYS A 72 10.74 -5.79 6.35
CA LYS A 72 9.79 -6.64 7.06
C LYS A 72 9.93 -6.49 8.58
N MET A 73 11.15 -6.49 9.10
CA MET A 73 11.42 -6.28 10.53
C MET A 73 10.92 -4.91 11.00
N THR A 74 11.22 -3.84 10.27
CA THR A 74 10.71 -2.49 10.58
C THR A 74 9.20 -2.43 10.50
N THR A 75 8.59 -3.01 9.47
CA THR A 75 7.13 -3.09 9.34
C THR A 75 6.48 -3.83 10.50
N GLY A 76 7.03 -4.97 10.94
CA GLY A 76 6.53 -5.68 12.12
C GLY A 76 6.65 -4.86 13.41
N ASN A 77 7.74 -4.11 13.56
CA ASN A 77 7.93 -3.20 14.70
C ASN A 77 6.93 -2.04 14.66
N ASP A 78 6.71 -1.43 13.49
CA ASP A 78 5.76 -0.33 13.31
C ASP A 78 4.33 -0.78 13.65
N LEU A 79 3.93 -1.96 13.17
CA LEU A 79 2.63 -2.55 13.49
C LEU A 79 2.47 -2.77 15.01
N SER A 80 3.50 -3.33 15.65
CA SER A 80 3.49 -3.62 17.09
C SER A 80 3.54 -2.35 17.94
N PHE A 81 4.14 -1.27 17.43
CA PHE A 81 4.24 0.01 18.12
C PHE A 81 2.96 0.83 17.98
N ASN A 82 2.36 0.88 16.79
CA ASN A 82 1.21 1.74 16.50
C ASN A 82 -0.14 1.14 16.93
N TYR A 83 -0.24 -0.19 16.98
CA TYR A 83 -1.50 -0.88 17.26
C TYR A 83 -1.41 -1.72 18.53
N ALA A 84 -2.44 -1.67 19.38
CA ALA A 84 -2.52 -2.48 20.59
C ALA A 84 -2.82 -3.96 20.31
N ARG A 85 -3.47 -4.25 19.17
CA ARG A 85 -3.77 -5.61 18.74
C ARG A 85 -3.70 -5.72 17.23
N ILE A 86 -3.14 -6.83 16.75
CA ILE A 86 -3.13 -7.24 15.34
C ILE A 86 -3.80 -8.61 15.25
N ASP A 87 -4.88 -8.71 14.48
CA ASP A 87 -5.62 -9.93 14.21
C ASP A 87 -5.54 -10.25 12.69
N ASN A 88 -5.82 -11.51 12.33
CA ASN A 88 -5.88 -11.97 10.93
C ASN A 88 -4.65 -11.59 10.07
N TYR A 89 -3.46 -11.56 10.68
CA TYR A 89 -2.21 -11.30 9.97
C TYR A 89 -1.95 -12.39 8.92
N GLU A 90 -1.79 -11.96 7.68
CA GLU A 90 -1.44 -12.80 6.54
C GLU A 90 -0.30 -12.16 5.76
N GLU A 91 0.65 -12.98 5.33
CA GLU A 91 1.74 -12.59 4.45
C GLU A 91 1.77 -13.55 3.26
N VAL A 92 1.78 -13.01 2.05
CA VAL A 92 1.82 -13.78 0.80
C VAL A 92 2.83 -13.20 -0.17
N GLU A 93 3.52 -14.07 -0.90
CA GLU A 93 4.37 -13.69 -2.03
C GLU A 93 3.54 -13.74 -3.32
N ASP A 94 3.68 -12.72 -4.17
CA ASP A 94 2.98 -12.63 -5.45
C ASP A 94 3.84 -11.90 -6.51
N VAL A 95 3.28 -11.69 -7.71
CA VAL A 95 3.89 -10.94 -8.80
C VAL A 95 2.91 -9.91 -9.34
N LEU A 96 3.24 -8.63 -9.19
CA LEU A 96 2.47 -7.50 -9.73
C LEU A 96 3.26 -6.81 -10.84
N ASN A 97 2.66 -6.65 -12.03
CA ASN A 97 3.33 -6.07 -13.21
C ASN A 97 4.69 -6.71 -13.55
N GLY A 98 4.83 -8.01 -13.30
CA GLY A 98 6.10 -8.73 -13.51
C GLY A 98 7.18 -8.45 -12.46
N MET A 99 6.87 -7.69 -11.41
CA MET A 99 7.74 -7.45 -10.26
C MET A 99 7.32 -8.39 -9.11
N PRO A 100 8.28 -9.10 -8.48
CA PRO A 100 7.99 -9.85 -7.27
C PRO A 100 7.55 -8.90 -6.14
N VAL A 101 6.51 -9.29 -5.41
CA VAL A 101 6.01 -8.53 -4.27
C VAL A 101 5.77 -9.43 -3.05
N THR A 102 5.92 -8.86 -1.87
CA THR A 102 5.35 -9.41 -0.63
C THR A 102 4.16 -8.58 -0.22
N VAL A 103 3.00 -9.20 -0.04
CA VAL A 103 1.77 -8.55 0.43
C VAL A 103 1.50 -8.98 1.87
N ILE A 104 1.30 -8.00 2.74
CA ILE A 104 0.96 -8.19 4.15
C ILE A 104 -0.42 -7.58 4.37
N MET A 105 -1.32 -8.34 4.99
CA MET A 105 -2.66 -7.90 5.35
C MET A 105 -2.91 -8.18 6.82
N ALA A 106 -3.60 -7.28 7.52
CA ALA A 106 -4.01 -7.51 8.89
C ALA A 106 -5.21 -6.65 9.29
N ASP A 107 -5.94 -7.10 10.31
CA ASP A 107 -6.89 -6.27 11.05
C ASP A 107 -6.15 -5.68 12.26
N ALA A 108 -5.99 -4.37 12.31
CA ALA A 108 -5.22 -3.68 13.32
C ALA A 108 -6.12 -2.82 14.22
N TYR A 109 -5.84 -2.78 15.53
CA TYR A 109 -6.61 -2.02 16.51
C TYR A 109 -5.72 -0.96 17.15
N PRO A 110 -5.95 0.34 16.88
CA PRO A 110 -5.14 1.42 17.46
C PRO A 110 -5.18 1.39 18.98
N GLN A 111 -4.12 1.88 19.64
CA GLN A 111 -4.02 1.80 21.11
C GLN A 111 -5.18 2.45 21.87
N ASP A 112 -5.78 3.49 21.28
CA ASP A 112 -6.85 4.29 21.90
C ASP A 112 -8.23 4.07 21.23
N SER A 113 -8.40 3.00 20.45
CA SER A 113 -9.64 2.75 19.68
C SER A 113 -10.04 1.28 19.65
N ASP A 114 -11.30 1.00 19.98
CA ASP A 114 -11.93 -0.32 19.75
C ASP A 114 -12.34 -0.53 18.28
N ALA A 115 -12.38 0.55 17.49
CA ALA A 115 -12.63 0.46 16.04
C ALA A 115 -11.34 0.01 15.36
N GLY A 116 -11.36 -1.21 14.79
CA GLY A 116 -10.26 -1.75 14.00
C GLY A 116 -10.17 -1.09 12.64
N VAL A 117 -8.96 -1.10 12.07
CA VAL A 117 -8.64 -0.68 10.71
C VAL A 117 -8.05 -1.86 9.96
N GLY A 118 -8.33 -1.95 8.67
CA GLY A 118 -7.58 -2.85 7.79
C GLY A 118 -6.21 -2.24 7.49
N VAL A 119 -5.17 -3.05 7.52
CA VAL A 119 -3.84 -2.65 7.08
C VAL A 119 -3.45 -3.53 5.90
N LEU A 120 -3.03 -2.88 4.80
CA LEU A 120 -2.48 -3.54 3.62
C LEU A 120 -1.11 -2.94 3.35
N ILE A 121 -0.08 -3.79 3.27
CA ILE A 121 1.28 -3.37 2.96
C ILE A 121 1.77 -4.22 1.78
N VAL A 122 2.25 -3.56 0.74
CA VAL A 122 2.83 -4.21 -0.45
C VAL A 122 4.28 -3.79 -0.57
N LEU A 123 5.18 -4.76 -0.57
CA LEU A 123 6.63 -4.58 -0.69
C LEU A 123 7.05 -5.06 -2.08
N PHE A 124 7.37 -4.13 -2.99
CA PHE A 124 7.93 -4.47 -4.30
C PHE A 124 9.43 -4.72 -4.19
N HIS A 125 9.86 -5.88 -4.66
CA HIS A 125 11.26 -6.29 -4.62
C HIS A 125 11.99 -5.73 -5.85
N ILE A 126 12.57 -4.53 -5.71
CA ILE A 126 13.23 -3.84 -6.83
C ILE A 126 14.64 -4.40 -7.05
N SER A 127 15.39 -4.58 -5.98
CA SER A 127 16.68 -5.25 -5.94
C SER A 127 16.95 -5.80 -4.55
N ASP A 128 18.10 -6.44 -4.34
CA ASP A 128 18.50 -6.97 -3.03
C ASP A 128 18.62 -5.87 -1.95
N GLU A 129 18.80 -4.61 -2.35
CA GLU A 129 19.02 -3.46 -1.46
C GLU A 129 18.02 -2.32 -1.70
N MET A 130 16.92 -2.58 -2.44
CA MET A 130 15.92 -1.56 -2.74
C MET A 130 14.51 -2.17 -2.76
N ILE A 131 13.62 -1.57 -1.96
CA ILE A 131 12.22 -1.96 -1.84
C ILE A 131 11.34 -0.73 -2.06
N ILE A 132 10.23 -0.88 -2.80
CA ILE A 132 9.14 0.09 -2.73
C ILE A 132 8.10 -0.45 -1.74
N LYS A 133 7.84 0.29 -0.67
CA LYS A 133 6.80 -0.03 0.32
C LYS A 133 5.58 0.82 0.06
N VAL A 134 4.45 0.18 -0.25
CA VAL A 134 3.12 0.78 -0.19
C VAL A 134 2.48 0.36 1.12
N ALA A 135 2.00 1.28 1.93
CA ALA A 135 1.26 1.01 3.15
C ALA A 135 -0.08 1.74 3.11
N CYS A 136 -1.17 1.01 3.32
CA CYS A 136 -2.53 1.52 3.30
C CYS A 136 -3.20 1.25 4.64
N GLU A 137 -3.85 2.27 5.20
CA GLU A 137 -4.78 2.12 6.32
C GLU A 137 -6.21 2.30 5.81
N LEU A 138 -7.04 1.30 6.09
CA LEU A 138 -8.43 1.19 5.69
C LEU A 138 -9.32 1.36 6.92
N LYS A 139 -10.10 2.44 6.96
CA LYS A 139 -11.05 2.63 8.06
C LYS A 139 -12.21 1.61 8.00
N PRO A 140 -12.87 1.31 9.13
CA PRO A 140 -13.83 0.20 9.21
C PRO A 140 -15.08 0.30 8.30
N GLU A 141 -15.31 1.43 7.63
CA GLU A 141 -16.43 1.67 6.71
C GLU A 141 -16.10 1.32 5.24
N VAL A 142 -14.94 0.69 5.00
CA VAL A 142 -14.41 0.38 3.67
C VAL A 142 -15.26 -0.66 2.92
N THR A 143 -15.44 -0.41 1.63
CA THR A 143 -16.28 -1.21 0.72
C THR A 143 -15.42 -2.03 -0.24
N GLU A 144 -16.01 -2.98 -0.98
CA GLU A 144 -15.33 -3.63 -2.12
C GLU A 144 -14.76 -2.60 -3.12
N GLY A 145 -15.39 -1.43 -3.25
CA GLY A 145 -14.88 -0.34 -4.09
C GLY A 145 -13.55 0.22 -3.60
N SER A 146 -13.41 0.38 -2.28
CA SER A 146 -12.18 0.86 -1.64
C SER A 146 -10.99 -0.08 -1.92
N TYR A 147 -11.21 -1.39 -1.85
CA TYR A 147 -10.17 -2.37 -2.19
C TYR A 147 -9.77 -2.31 -3.66
N ARG A 148 -10.74 -2.13 -4.57
CA ARG A 148 -10.49 -2.00 -6.00
C ARG A 148 -9.68 -0.75 -6.34
N GLU A 149 -9.96 0.38 -5.69
CA GLU A 149 -9.18 1.61 -5.90
C GLU A 149 -7.72 1.45 -5.44
N MET A 150 -7.50 0.83 -4.28
CA MET A 150 -6.14 0.53 -3.83
C MET A 150 -5.42 -0.39 -4.81
N GLU A 151 -6.10 -1.44 -5.28
CA GLU A 151 -5.55 -2.37 -6.28
C GLU A 151 -5.18 -1.63 -7.57
N GLU A 152 -6.03 -0.71 -8.05
CA GLU A 152 -5.76 0.12 -9.23
C GLU A 152 -4.51 0.99 -9.03
N ILE A 153 -4.38 1.66 -7.87
CA ILE A 153 -3.22 2.50 -7.56
C ILE A 153 -1.95 1.67 -7.44
N ILE A 154 -1.98 0.57 -6.68
CA ILE A 154 -0.82 -0.33 -6.50
C ILE A 154 -0.40 -0.92 -7.85
N SER A 155 -1.37 -1.32 -8.67
CA SER A 155 -1.12 -1.85 -10.02
C SER A 155 -0.67 -0.77 -11.02
N SER A 156 -0.78 0.51 -10.68
CA SER A 156 -0.24 1.58 -11.51
C SER A 156 1.26 1.80 -11.33
N ILE A 157 1.84 1.23 -10.25
CA ILE A 157 3.27 1.36 -9.96
C ILE A 157 4.06 0.68 -11.07
N LYS A 158 4.92 1.48 -11.73
CA LYS A 158 5.74 1.03 -12.85
C LYS A 158 7.07 1.77 -12.87
N LYS A 159 8.06 1.12 -13.48
CA LYS A 159 9.33 1.73 -13.82
C LYS A 159 9.17 2.67 -15.03
N LEU A 160 9.82 3.84 -14.98
CA LEU A 160 9.87 4.83 -16.05
C LEU A 160 10.83 4.45 -17.19
#